data_AF-A0AAN8GJJ8-F1
#
_entry.id   AF-A0AAN8GJJ8-F1
#
_cell.length_a   1.000
_cell.length_b   1.000
_cell.length_c   1.000
_cell.angle_alpha   90.00
_cell.angle_beta   90.00
_cell.angle_gamma   90.00
#
_symmetry.space_group_name_H-M   'P 1'
#
loop_
_entity.id
_entity.type
_entity.pdbx_description
1 polymer ?
#
loop_
_entity_poly.entity_id
_entity_poly.type
_entity_poly.pdbx_seq_one_letter_code
_entity_poly.pdbx_strand_id
1 'polypeptide(L)'
;MSGRNGLVSSIRRLISAEERLRRTHSTSPFEQLRQQMSDVLGDQGILKEVIQPGDGPPVPENASVIAHYSGFLEYSDQPFETTTNLKYPPDDEVRKRCDAGRTGAGSDDHEERRVFSISPPA
;
A
#
# COMPACT_ATOMS: atom_id res chain seq x y z
N MET A 1 18.83 -15.45 4.76
CA MET A 1 19.15 -14.03 4.52
C MET A 1 17.86 -13.27 4.74
N SER A 2 17.78 -12.52 5.84
CA SER A 2 16.54 -12.00 6.42
C SER A 2 16.21 -10.64 5.80
N GLY A 3 15.31 -10.63 4.82
CA GLY A 3 14.75 -9.41 4.25
C GLY A 3 13.77 -8.80 5.24
N ARG A 4 14.25 -7.97 6.17
CA ARG A 4 13.40 -7.14 7.04
C ARG A 4 12.53 -6.24 6.17
N ASN A 5 11.21 -6.43 6.22
CA ASN A 5 10.23 -5.58 5.56
C ASN A 5 10.27 -4.17 6.16
N GLY A 6 11.07 -3.26 5.56
CA GLY A 6 11.26 -1.87 5.99
C GLY A 6 9.99 -1.01 6.00
N LEU A 7 8.91 -1.45 5.35
CA LEU A 7 7.62 -0.77 5.31
C LEU A 7 6.87 -0.81 6.65
N VAL A 8 6.98 -1.92 7.39
CA VAL A 8 6.37 -2.05 8.73
C VAL A 8 6.95 -1.00 9.66
N SER A 9 8.23 -0.68 9.54
CA SER A 9 8.88 0.36 10.35
C SER A 9 8.42 1.78 10.03
N SER A 10 8.19 2.15 8.77
CA SER A 10 7.74 3.50 8.41
C SER A 10 6.28 3.75 8.79
N ILE A 11 5.39 2.79 8.51
CA ILE A 11 3.98 2.85 8.93
C ILE A 11 3.90 2.83 10.47
N ARG A 12 4.65 1.95 11.15
CA ARG A 12 4.72 1.98 12.62
C ARG A 12 5.31 3.26 13.17
N ARG A 13 6.28 3.87 12.48
CA ARG A 13 6.83 5.18 12.86
C ARG A 13 5.78 6.27 12.75
N LEU A 14 4.97 6.30 11.71
CA LEU A 14 3.86 7.25 11.60
C LEU A 14 2.84 7.02 12.74
N ILE A 15 2.36 5.79 12.90
CA ILE A 15 1.41 5.42 13.97
C ILE A 15 1.96 5.78 15.36
N SER A 16 3.23 5.45 15.66
CA SER A 16 3.84 5.67 16.97
C SER A 16 4.30 7.12 17.22
N ALA A 17 4.75 7.84 16.19
CA ALA A 17 5.03 9.27 16.31
C ALA A 17 3.73 10.06 16.52
N GLU A 18 2.62 9.60 15.94
CA GLU A 18 1.33 10.27 16.03
C GLU A 18 0.57 9.99 17.33
N GLU A 19 0.74 8.84 17.98
CA GLU A 19 0.27 8.66 19.37
C GLU A 19 0.83 9.74 20.31
N ARG A 20 2.03 10.26 20.02
CA ARG A 20 2.64 11.36 20.79
C ARG A 20 2.05 12.73 20.40
N LEU A 21 1.57 12.89 19.16
CA LEU A 21 0.91 14.10 18.61
C LEU A 21 -0.60 14.16 18.85
N ARG A 22 -1.26 13.04 19.22
CA ARG A 22 -2.66 12.98 19.69
C ARG A 22 -2.96 13.94 20.84
N ARG A 23 -1.94 14.49 21.49
CA ARG A 23 -2.08 15.53 22.51
C ARG A 23 -2.28 16.94 21.96
N THR A 24 -2.14 17.18 20.64
CA THR A 24 -2.04 18.55 20.12
C THR A 24 -2.75 18.92 18.80
N HIS A 25 -3.09 18.05 17.84
CA HIS A 25 -3.74 18.50 16.56
C HIS A 25 -4.74 17.54 15.90
N SER A 26 -5.53 18.08 14.95
CA SER A 26 -6.96 17.83 14.65
C SER A 26 -7.29 17.00 13.39
N THR A 27 -6.37 16.20 12.85
CA THR A 27 -6.56 15.40 11.61
C THR A 27 -6.10 13.96 11.82
N SER A 28 -6.75 13.00 11.15
CA SER A 28 -6.49 11.58 11.34
C SER A 28 -5.15 11.12 10.72
N PRO A 29 -4.55 9.99 11.17
CA PRO A 29 -3.33 9.43 10.58
C PRO A 29 -3.41 9.23 9.06
N PHE A 30 -4.53 8.68 8.57
CA PHE A 30 -4.68 8.48 7.14
C PHE A 30 -4.90 9.81 6.42
N GLU A 31 -5.60 10.80 6.99
CA GLU A 31 -5.66 12.14 6.41
C GLU A 31 -4.28 12.80 6.26
N GLN A 32 -3.39 12.62 7.24
CA GLN A 32 -2.02 13.12 7.16
C GLN A 32 -1.23 12.41 6.07
N LEU A 33 -1.33 11.07 6.01
CA LEU A 33 -0.70 10.29 4.95
C LEU A 33 -1.19 10.71 3.56
N ARG A 34 -2.50 10.92 3.38
CA ARG A 34 -3.11 11.32 2.09
C ARG A 34 -2.49 12.60 1.51
N GLN A 35 -1.99 13.53 2.33
CA GLN A 35 -1.35 14.77 1.86
C GLN A 35 -0.05 14.53 1.09
N GLN A 36 0.56 13.35 1.25
CA GLN A 36 1.82 12.97 0.61
C GLN A 36 1.60 12.03 -0.60
N MET A 37 0.36 11.64 -0.88
CA MET A 37 0.02 10.65 -1.91
C MET A 37 -0.53 11.32 -3.17
N SER A 38 -0.36 10.65 -4.30
CA SER A 38 -0.94 11.04 -5.59
C SER A 38 -2.20 10.25 -5.90
N ASP A 39 -3.20 10.91 -6.48
CA ASP A 39 -4.42 10.25 -6.95
C ASP A 39 -4.15 9.47 -8.22
N VAL A 40 -4.42 8.16 -8.19
CA VAL A 40 -4.10 7.25 -9.30
C VAL A 40 -5.22 7.20 -10.33
N LEU A 41 -6.48 7.32 -9.87
CA LEU A 41 -7.66 7.18 -10.72
C LEU A 41 -8.33 8.54 -11.03
N GLY A 42 -7.97 9.59 -10.29
CA GLY A 42 -8.54 10.93 -10.43
C GLY A 42 -9.87 11.11 -9.68
N ASP A 43 -10.30 10.13 -8.89
CA ASP A 43 -11.54 10.13 -8.11
C ASP A 43 -11.33 10.24 -6.59
N GLN A 44 -10.07 10.39 -6.15
CA GLN A 44 -9.63 10.37 -4.75
C GLN A 44 -9.97 9.10 -3.96
N GLY A 45 -10.44 8.04 -4.63
CA GLY A 45 -10.75 6.75 -4.03
C GLY A 45 -9.49 5.94 -3.71
N ILE A 46 -8.49 6.01 -4.58
CA ILE A 46 -7.19 5.33 -4.43
C ILE A 46 -6.06 6.35 -4.56
N LEU A 47 -5.36 6.60 -3.46
CA LEU A 47 -4.13 7.39 -3.46
C LEU A 47 -2.91 6.47 -3.30
N LYS A 48 -1.80 6.83 -3.95
CA LYS A 48 -0.53 6.07 -3.97
C LYS A 48 0.67 6.95 -3.62
N GLU A 49 1.58 6.40 -2.81
CA GLU A 49 2.94 6.92 -2.63
C GLU A 49 3.95 5.85 -3.03
N VAL A 50 4.90 6.21 -3.89
CA VAL A 50 6.02 5.32 -4.28
C VAL A 50 7.09 5.39 -3.21
N ILE A 51 7.32 4.28 -2.50
CA ILE A 51 8.34 4.18 -1.45
C ILE A 51 9.70 3.81 -2.05
N GLN A 52 9.68 2.92 -3.04
CA GLN A 52 10.86 2.52 -3.79
C GLN A 52 10.46 2.37 -5.26
N PRO A 53 11.07 3.13 -6.18
CA PRO A 53 10.81 2.97 -7.60
C PRO A 53 11.25 1.58 -8.05
N GLY A 54 10.52 1.02 -9.03
CA GLY A 54 10.98 -0.15 -9.77
C GLY A 54 12.04 0.25 -10.80
N ASP A 55 12.80 -0.73 -11.28
CA ASP A 55 13.78 -0.52 -12.36
C ASP A 55 13.28 -1.08 -13.71
N GLY A 56 12.06 -1.66 -13.74
CA GLY A 56 11.49 -2.26 -14.94
C GLY A 56 10.44 -1.39 -15.63
N PRO A 57 9.94 -1.84 -16.79
CA PRO A 57 8.93 -1.09 -17.53
C PRO A 57 7.60 -1.01 -16.76
N PRO A 58 6.74 -0.04 -17.11
CA PRO A 58 5.39 0.04 -16.58
C PRO A 58 4.61 -1.26 -16.80
N VAL A 59 3.83 -1.66 -15.81
CA VAL A 59 2.96 -2.84 -15.87
C VAL A 59 1.80 -2.58 -16.85
N PRO A 60 1.62 -3.42 -17.90
CA PRO A 60 0.49 -3.28 -18.81
C PRO A 60 -0.86 -3.43 -18.08
N GLU A 61 -1.89 -2.69 -18.51
CA GLU A 61 -3.22 -2.71 -17.87
C GLU A 61 -3.86 -4.10 -17.81
N ASN A 62 -3.62 -4.93 -18.83
CA ASN A 62 -4.15 -6.29 -18.92
C ASN A 62 -3.22 -7.36 -18.31
N ALA A 63 -2.12 -6.94 -17.68
CA ALA A 63 -1.18 -7.87 -17.06
C ALA A 63 -1.75 -8.46 -15.78
N SER A 64 -1.22 -9.63 -15.42
CA SER A 64 -1.50 -10.25 -14.13
C SER A 64 -0.29 -10.09 -13.24
N VAL A 65 -0.47 -9.37 -12.12
CA VAL A 65 0.61 -9.08 -11.18
C VAL A 65 0.65 -10.08 -10.04
N ILE A 66 1.83 -10.21 -9.44
CA ILE A 66 2.02 -10.84 -8.12
C ILE A 66 2.44 -9.73 -7.18
N ALA A 67 1.76 -9.61 -6.04
CA ALA A 67 2.08 -8.61 -5.05
C ALA A 67 2.18 -9.24 -3.66
N HIS A 68 3.23 -8.87 -2.93
CA HIS A 68 3.25 -8.98 -1.49
C HIS A 68 2.60 -7.74 -0.90
N TYR A 69 1.63 -7.91 -0.02
CA TYR A 69 0.91 -6.79 0.59
C TYR A 69 0.65 -7.03 2.07
N SER A 70 0.36 -5.94 2.78
CA SER A 70 -0.16 -5.93 4.14
C SER A 70 -1.21 -4.83 4.23
N GLY A 71 -2.45 -5.20 4.55
CA GLY A 71 -3.56 -4.26 4.72
C GLY A 71 -3.70 -3.83 6.17
N PHE A 72 -3.77 -2.53 6.42
CA PHE A 72 -3.92 -1.94 7.76
C PHE A 72 -5.22 -1.17 7.85
N LEU A 73 -5.86 -1.22 9.03
CA LEU A 73 -6.93 -0.30 9.39
C LEU A 73 -6.34 0.91 10.10
N GLU A 74 -7.01 2.05 10.00
CA GLU A 74 -6.58 3.25 10.71
C GLU A 74 -6.52 2.98 12.22
N TYR A 75 -5.45 3.47 12.86
CA TYR A 75 -5.16 3.24 14.29
C TYR A 75 -4.81 1.80 14.70
N SER A 76 -4.68 0.87 13.75
CA SER A 76 -4.18 -0.48 14.01
C SER A 76 -2.71 -0.59 13.60
N ASP A 77 -1.85 -1.02 14.53
CA ASP A 77 -0.46 -1.35 14.27
C ASP A 77 -0.26 -2.79 13.75
N GLN A 78 -1.35 -3.57 13.70
CA GLN A 78 -1.43 -4.92 13.17
C GLN A 78 -2.22 -4.95 11.85
N PRO A 79 -1.72 -5.68 10.84
CA PRO A 79 -2.44 -5.81 9.58
C PRO A 79 -3.67 -6.71 9.77
N PHE A 80 -4.78 -6.39 9.11
CA PHE A 80 -5.96 -7.25 9.06
C PHE A 80 -5.77 -8.42 8.07
N GLU A 81 -4.92 -8.23 7.05
CA GLU A 81 -4.53 -9.26 6.07
C GLU A 81 -3.08 -9.00 5.61
N THR A 82 -2.28 -10.06 5.42
CA THR A 82 -0.93 -9.94 4.87
C THR A 82 -0.48 -11.19 4.14
N THR A 83 0.21 -11.03 3.01
CA THR A 83 0.85 -12.11 2.26
C THR A 83 2.36 -12.18 2.48
N THR A 84 2.93 -11.33 3.34
CA THR A 84 4.39 -11.27 3.58
C THR A 84 4.96 -12.52 4.25
N ASN A 85 4.10 -13.35 4.87
CA ASN A 85 4.51 -14.60 5.51
C ASN A 85 4.42 -15.81 4.56
N LEU A 86 3.90 -15.62 3.36
CA LEU A 86 3.79 -16.67 2.36
C LEU A 86 5.10 -16.76 1.57
N LYS A 87 5.72 -17.95 1.59
CA LYS A 87 7.01 -18.21 0.94
C LYS A 87 6.92 -18.22 -0.59
N TYR A 88 5.73 -18.54 -1.10
CA TYR A 88 5.33 -18.40 -2.49
C TYR A 88 3.97 -17.69 -2.50
N PRO A 89 3.68 -16.84 -3.50
CA PRO A 89 2.31 -16.42 -3.74
C PRO A 89 1.45 -17.69 -3.85
N PRO A 90 0.23 -17.68 -3.31
CA PRO A 90 -0.62 -18.86 -3.34
C PRO A 90 -0.87 -19.27 -4.81
N ASP A 91 -1.07 -20.58 -5.07
CA ASP A 91 -1.19 -21.18 -6.41
C ASP A 91 -2.11 -20.35 -7.33
N ASP A 92 -1.95 -20.46 -8.66
CA ASP A 92 -2.62 -19.60 -9.66
C ASP A 92 -4.14 -19.40 -9.44
N GLU A 93 -4.80 -20.34 -8.78
CA GLU A 93 -6.23 -20.32 -8.41
C GLU A 93 -6.57 -19.40 -7.21
N VAL A 94 -5.61 -19.15 -6.32
CA VAL A 94 -5.74 -18.28 -5.12
C VAL A 94 -4.91 -16.99 -5.30
N ARG A 95 -4.43 -16.70 -6.50
CA ARG A 95 -3.95 -15.35 -6.82
C ARG A 95 -5.13 -14.40 -6.71
N LYS A 96 -5.04 -13.41 -5.81
CA LYS A 96 -5.84 -12.18 -5.92
C LYS A 96 -5.40 -11.52 -7.22
N ARG A 97 -5.96 -11.97 -8.34
CA ARG A 97 -5.69 -11.45 -9.67
C ARG A 97 -6.41 -10.11 -9.74
N CYS A 98 -5.66 -9.07 -9.43
CA CYS A 98 -6.12 -7.70 -9.55
C CYS A 98 -5.97 -7.29 -11.01
N ASP A 99 -7.06 -6.85 -11.63
CA ASP A 99 -7.00 -6.12 -12.90
C ASP A 99 -6.23 -4.82 -12.64
N ALA A 100 -5.06 -4.68 -13.27
CA ALA A 100 -4.15 -3.58 -12.98
C ALA A 100 -4.78 -2.21 -13.27
N GLY A 101 -5.72 -2.15 -14.23
CA GLY A 101 -6.48 -0.95 -14.56
C GLY A 101 -7.46 -0.52 -13.46
N ARG A 102 -7.94 -1.42 -12.60
CA ARG A 102 -8.90 -1.09 -11.53
C ARG A 102 -8.26 -0.81 -10.17
N THR A 103 -7.04 -1.27 -9.94
CA THR A 103 -6.39 -1.15 -8.62
C THR A 103 -5.28 -0.10 -8.59
N GLY A 104 -5.14 0.69 -9.67
CA GLY A 104 -4.04 1.62 -9.83
C GLY A 104 -2.69 0.95 -10.10
N ALA A 105 -2.68 -0.37 -10.32
CA ALA A 105 -1.45 -1.12 -10.50
C ALA A 105 -0.82 -0.95 -11.90
N GLY A 106 -1.58 -0.43 -12.86
CA GLY A 106 -1.04 -0.01 -14.15
C GLY A 106 -0.10 1.21 -14.06
N SER A 107 -0.14 1.94 -12.95
CA SER A 107 0.81 3.04 -12.67
C SER A 107 2.14 2.55 -12.09
N ASP A 108 2.33 1.23 -12.00
CA ASP A 108 3.47 0.66 -11.31
C ASP A 108 4.56 0.21 -12.28
N ASP A 109 5.80 0.38 -11.86
CA ASP A 109 6.93 -0.29 -12.49
C ASP A 109 7.13 -1.70 -11.90
N HIS A 110 7.77 -2.57 -12.68
CA HIS A 110 8.15 -3.89 -12.18
C HIS A 110 9.05 -3.76 -10.94
N GLU A 111 8.73 -4.50 -9.87
CA GLU A 111 9.42 -4.47 -8.57
C GLU A 111 9.22 -3.20 -7.73
N GLU A 112 8.30 -2.31 -8.13
CA GLU A 112 7.98 -1.11 -7.34
C GLU A 112 7.36 -1.45 -5.97
N ARG A 113 7.76 -0.72 -4.92
CA ARG A 113 7.18 -0.80 -3.57
C ARG A 113 6.51 0.51 -3.19
N ARG A 114 5.32 0.40 -2.60
CA ARG A 114 4.37 1.52 -2.50
C ARG A 114 3.38 1.32 -1.37
N VAL A 115 2.75 2.41 -0.98
CA VAL A 115 1.61 2.44 -0.05
C VAL A 115 0.37 2.91 -0.82
N PHE A 116 -0.76 2.29 -0.54
CA PHE A 116 -2.07 2.73 -1.02
C PHE A 116 -2.94 3.18 0.17
N SER A 117 -3.67 4.28 -0.01
CA SER A 117 -4.77 4.69 0.86
C SER A 117 -6.06 4.54 0.07
N ILE A 118 -7.01 3.76 0.60
CA ILE A 118 -8.28 3.45 -0.06
C ILE A 118 -9.39 4.04 0.80
N SER A 119 -10.16 4.95 0.23
CA SER A 119 -11.33 5.53 0.91
C SER A 119 -12.57 4.70 0.57
N PRO A 120 -13.46 4.39 1.54
CA PRO A 120 -14.75 3.81 1.23
C PRO A 120 -15.57 4.77 0.36
N PRO A 121 -16.42 4.26 -0.55
CA PRO A 121 -17.34 5.10 -1.30
C PRO A 121 -18.30 5.81 -0.34
N ALA A 122 -18.60 7.07 -0.65
CA ALA A 122 -19.52 7.93 0.11
C ALA A 122 -20.97 7.43 0.04
#